data_AF-A0A4R3E1C2-F1
#
_entry.id   AF-A0A4R3E1C2-F1
#
_cell.length_a   1.000
_cell.length_b   1.000
_cell.length_c   1.000
_cell.angle_alpha   90.00
_cell.angle_beta   90.00
_cell.angle_gamma   90.00
#
_symmetry.space_group_name_H-M   'P 1'
#
loop_
_entity.id
_entity.type
_entity.pdbx_description
1 polymer ?
#
loop_
_entity_poly.entity_id
_entity_poly.type
_entity_poly.pdbx_seq_one_letter_code
_entity_poly.pdbx_strand_id
1 'polypeptide(L)' 'MIGPAFKAVAERYAKDETALKTLSEKVVKGSGGNWGPTPMPPQASVSSEDAETLVKWILSQQ' A
#
# COMPACT_ATOMS: atom_id res chain seq x y z
N MET A 1 -1.79 12.46 11.32
CA MET A 1 -1.37 11.89 10.03
C MET A 1 -2.28 10.70 9.73
N ILE A 2 -2.93 10.67 8.55
CA ILE A 2 -3.99 9.70 8.20
C ILE A 2 -3.42 8.37 7.66
N GLY A 3 -2.10 8.23 7.53
CA GLY A 3 -1.45 6.98 7.12
C GLY A 3 0.05 6.97 7.44
N PRO A 4 0.72 5.83 7.23
CA PRO A 4 2.16 5.68 7.43
C PRO A 4 2.96 6.46 6.38
N ALA A 5 4.23 6.76 6.68
CA ALA A 5 5.15 7.26 5.66
C ALA A 5 5.45 6.18 4.62
N PHE A 6 5.59 6.54 3.34
CA PHE A 6 5.91 5.58 2.28
C PHE A 6 7.21 4.81 2.54
N LYS A 7 8.23 5.46 3.10
CA LYS A 7 9.48 4.80 3.53
C LYS A 7 9.23 3.70 4.56
N ALA A 8 8.39 3.95 5.56
CA ALA A 8 8.05 2.95 6.57
C ALA A 8 7.31 1.75 5.95
N VAL A 9 6.47 1.99 4.93
CA VAL A 9 5.84 0.90 4.16
C VAL A 9 6.90 0.10 3.42
N ALA A 10 7.82 0.76 2.71
CA ALA A 10 8.91 0.09 2.00
C ALA A 10 9.77 -0.76 2.94
N GLU A 11 10.22 -0.21 4.07
CA GLU A 11 11.03 -0.91 5.07
C GLU A 11 10.31 -2.13 5.66
N ARG A 12 9.02 -1.98 6.01
CA ARG A 12 8.22 -3.07 6.61
C ARG A 12 8.02 -4.24 5.64
N TYR A 13 7.90 -3.95 4.34
CA TYR A 13 7.58 -4.92 3.31
C TYR A 13 8.79 -5.31 2.42
N ALA A 14 9.99 -4.82 2.71
CA ALA A 14 11.19 -5.02 1.88
C ALA A 14 11.57 -6.49 1.64
N LYS A 15 11.17 -7.40 2.55
CA LYS A 15 11.45 -8.85 2.47
C LYS A 15 10.24 -9.68 2.08
N ASP A 16 9.12 -9.04 1.75
CA ASP A 16 7.88 -9.71 1.42
C ASP A 16 7.69 -9.70 -0.11
N GLU A 17 7.97 -10.83 -0.74
CA GLU A 17 7.80 -11.01 -2.20
C GLU A 17 6.33 -10.88 -2.63
N THR A 18 5.39 -11.06 -1.69
CA THR A 18 3.94 -10.90 -1.92
C THR A 18 3.46 -9.46 -1.68
N ALA A 19 4.34 -8.55 -1.25
CA ALA A 19 3.98 -7.18 -0.89
C ALA A 19 3.35 -6.41 -2.04
N LEU A 20 3.88 -6.55 -3.25
CA LEU A 20 3.38 -5.84 -4.43
C LEU A 20 1.89 -6.12 -4.65
N LYS A 21 1.52 -7.40 -4.70
CA LYS A 21 0.14 -7.86 -4.88
C LYS A 21 -0.74 -7.53 -3.67
N THR A 22 -0.25 -7.79 -2.47
CA THR A 22 -1.04 -7.56 -1.24
C THR A 22 -1.34 -6.09 -1.02
N LEU A 23 -0.39 -5.20 -1.30
CA LEU A 23 -0.56 -3.76 -1.15
C LEU A 23 -1.38 -3.17 -2.30
N SER A 24 -1.24 -3.65 -3.54
CA SER A 24 -2.06 -3.17 -4.67
C SER A 24 -3.53 -3.50 -4.45
N GLU A 25 -3.83 -4.71 -4.01
CA GLU A 25 -5.19 -5.09 -3.61
C GLU A 25 -5.74 -4.22 -2.48
N LYS A 26 -4.91 -3.87 -1.51
CA LYS A 26 -5.28 -2.96 -0.41
C LYS A 26 -5.55 -1.54 -0.89
N VAL A 27 -4.83 -1.04 -1.89
CA VAL A 27 -5.09 0.28 -2.48
C VAL A 27 -6.47 0.32 -3.12
N VAL A 28 -6.83 -0.72 -3.89
CA VAL A 28 -8.12 -0.78 -4.59
C VAL A 28 -9.27 -1.07 -3.61
N LYS A 29 -9.13 -2.07 -2.74
CA LYS A 29 -10.19 -2.56 -1.84
C LYS A 29 -10.26 -1.81 -0.50
N GLY A 30 -9.29 -0.95 -0.23
CA GLY A 30 -9.10 -0.34 1.10
C GLY A 30 -8.34 -1.27 2.04
N SER A 31 -7.90 -0.71 3.18
CA SER A 31 -7.20 -1.49 4.21
C SER A 31 -7.52 -0.97 5.61
N GLY A 32 -7.46 -1.82 6.63
CA GLY A 32 -7.70 -1.41 8.01
C GLY A 32 -6.78 -2.17 8.97
N GLY A 33 -6.44 -1.54 10.10
CA GLY A 33 -5.73 -2.20 11.22
C GLY A 33 -4.22 -2.40 11.04
N ASN A 34 -3.67 -2.34 9.82
CA ASN A 34 -2.23 -2.57 9.61
C ASN A 34 -1.32 -1.44 10.12
N TRP A 35 -1.81 -0.20 10.10
CA TRP A 35 -1.01 1.01 10.35
C TRP A 35 -1.63 1.94 11.41
N GLY A 36 -2.71 1.50 12.05
CA GLY A 36 -3.44 2.28 13.02
C GLY A 36 -4.95 2.02 12.97
N PRO A 37 -5.70 2.73 13.82
CA PRO A 37 -7.15 2.57 13.93
C PRO A 37 -7.90 3.15 12.73
N THR A 38 -7.27 4.05 11.95
CA THR A 38 -7.88 4.69 10.79
C THR A 38 -7.79 3.76 9.57
N PRO A 39 -8.92 3.28 9.02
CA PRO A 39 -8.91 2.51 7.79
C PRO A 39 -8.66 3.42 6.58
N MET A 40 -7.92 2.92 5.60
CA MET A 40 -7.81 3.48 4.27
C MET A 40 -9.06 3.09 3.46
N PRO A 41 -9.85 4.05 2.95
CA PRO A 41 -11.02 3.76 2.13
C PRO A 41 -10.62 3.12 0.79
N PRO A 42 -11.50 2.33 0.16
CA PRO A 42 -11.27 1.80 -1.19
C PRO A 42 -11.07 2.91 -2.21
N GLN A 43 -10.05 2.81 -3.06
CA GLN A 43 -9.85 3.74 -4.17
C GLN A 43 -10.42 3.17 -5.47
N ALA A 44 -11.75 3.27 -5.63
CA ALA A 44 -12.47 2.69 -6.77
C ALA A 44 -12.10 3.29 -8.14
N SER A 45 -11.49 4.47 -8.16
CA SER A 45 -11.01 5.13 -9.38
C SER A 45 -9.63 4.66 -9.83
N VAL A 46 -8.92 3.88 -9.02
CA VAL A 46 -7.57 3.39 -9.32
C VAL A 46 -7.70 1.98 -9.89
N SER A 47 -7.20 1.78 -11.11
CA SER A 47 -7.15 0.44 -11.71
C SER A 47 -6.14 -0.44 -10.96
N SER A 48 -6.28 -1.77 -11.07
CA SER A 48 -5.31 -2.70 -10.46
C SER A 48 -3.88 -2.44 -10.96
N GLU A 49 -3.74 -2.06 -12.23
CA GLU A 49 -2.46 -1.83 -12.90
C GLU A 49 -1.80 -0.53 -12.41
N ASP A 50 -2.60 0.52 -12.22
CA ASP A 50 -2.13 1.77 -11.59
C ASP A 50 -1.77 1.53 -10.11
N ALA A 51 -2.56 0.73 -9.39
CA ALA A 51 -2.29 0.38 -8.00
C ALA A 51 -0.96 -0.37 -7.85
N GLU A 52 -0.68 -1.33 -8.73
CA GLU A 52 0.61 -2.03 -8.75
C GLU A 52 1.77 -1.07 -9.05
N THR A 53 1.60 -0.16 -10.01
CA THR A 53 2.61 0.85 -10.35
C THR A 53 2.92 1.76 -9.16
N LEU A 54 1.88 2.25 -8.48
CA LEU A 54 2.01 3.07 -7.26
C LEU A 54 2.71 2.31 -6.14
N VAL A 55 2.30 1.07 -5.88
CA VAL A 55 2.91 0.24 -4.83
C VAL A 55 4.36 -0.07 -5.15
N LYS A 56 4.68 -0.37 -6.39
CA LYS A 56 6.07 -0.58 -6.82
C LYS A 56 6.94 0.65 -6.55
N TRP A 57 6.41 1.84 -6.82
CA TRP A 57 7.09 3.11 -6.49
C TRP A 57 7.21 3.35 -4.98
N ILE A 58 6.20 2.98 -4.19
CA ILE A 58 6.24 3.06 -2.72
C ILE A 58 7.34 2.12 -2.19
N LEU A 59 7.37 0.87 -2.65
CA LEU A 59 8.36 -0.12 -2.23
C LEU A 59 9.78 0.22 -2.67
N SER A 60 9.95 1.10 -3.67
CA SER A 60 11.26 1.62 -4.06
C SER A 60 11.71 2.84 -3.23
N GLN A 61 10.87 3.38 -2.34
CA GLN A 61 11.26 4.48 -1.46
C GLN A 61 12.24 3.98 -0.40
N GLN A 62 13.48 4.46 -0.44
CA GLN A 62 14.49 4.27 0.61
C GLN A 62 14.56 5.52 1.49
#